data_AF-A0A4U9HNF0-F1
#
_entry.id   AF-A0A4U9HNF0-F1
#
_cell.length_a   1.000
_cell.length_b   1.000
_cell.length_c   1.000
_cell.angle_alpha   90.00
_cell.angle_beta   90.00
_cell.angle_gamma   90.00
#
_symmetry.space_group_name_H-M   'P 1'
#
loop_
_entity.id
_entity.type
_entity.pdbx_description
1 polymer ?
#
loop_
_entity_poly.entity_id
_entity_poly.type
_entity_poly.pdbx_seq_one_letter_code
_entity_poly.pdbx_strand_id
1 'polypeptide(L)'
;MNVFLRPASVEPVLTLPAAAVQQNGDGFYAWVVNADGKAEMRPLAVAGQIGQQFRIASGVTSGERAITDGAQRVQPGAAVQILN
;
A
#
# COMPACT_ATOMS: atom_id res chain seq x y z
N MET A 1 30.50 -3.34 32.05
CA MET A 1 30.67 -3.25 30.59
C MET A 1 29.28 -3.08 30.01
N ASN A 2 28.99 -1.91 29.45
CA ASN A 2 27.65 -1.60 28.97
C ASN A 2 27.68 -1.74 27.45
N VAL A 3 26.91 -2.70 26.92
CA VAL A 3 26.75 -2.93 25.49
C VAL A 3 25.47 -2.23 25.06
N PHE A 4 25.59 -1.27 24.15
CA PHE A 4 24.45 -0.61 23.53
C PHE A 4 24.19 -1.25 22.17
N LEU A 5 23.05 -1.92 22.03
CA LEU A 5 22.54 -2.35 20.73
C LEU A 5 21.93 -1.13 20.03
N ARG A 6 22.55 -0.69 18.94
CA ARG A 6 21.90 0.24 18.01
C ARG A 6 20.99 -0.61 17.13
N PRO A 7 19.66 -0.38 17.09
CA PRO A 7 18.83 -1.07 16.12
C PRO A 7 19.40 -0.81 14.73
N ALA A 8 19.57 -1.88 13.94
CA ALA A 8 19.96 -1.77 12.55
C ALA A 8 19.05 -0.75 11.86
N SER A 9 19.65 0.14 11.08
CA SER A 9 19.01 1.21 10.33
C SER A 9 17.62 0.79 9.87
N VAL A 10 16.57 1.49 10.31
CA VAL A 10 15.22 1.26 9.81
C VAL A 10 15.23 1.71 8.36
N GLU A 11 15.48 0.80 7.43
CA GLU A 11 15.27 1.09 6.02
C GLU A 11 13.82 1.56 5.86
N PRO A 12 13.56 2.65 5.12
CA PRO A 12 12.21 3.11 4.89
C PRO A 12 11.46 2.06 4.07
N VAL A 13 10.69 1.22 4.76
CA VAL A 13 9.82 0.24 4.13
C VAL A 13 8.47 0.89 3.87
N LEU A 14 8.03 0.89 2.60
CA LEU A 14 6.70 1.34 2.24
C LEU A 14 5.67 0.45 2.93
N THR A 15 4.71 1.08 3.59
CA THR A 15 3.62 0.38 4.24
C THR A 15 2.28 0.87 3.71
N LEU A 16 1.36 -0.07 3.50
CA LEU A 16 -0.02 0.23 3.17
C LEU A 16 -0.94 -0.29 4.29
N PRO A 17 -2.03 0.42 4.61
CA PRO A 17 -3.05 -0.12 5.50
C PRO A 17 -3.64 -1.40 4.92
N ALA A 18 -3.97 -2.37 5.77
CA ALA A 18 -4.63 -3.60 5.36
C ALA A 18 -5.93 -3.36 4.58
N ALA A 19 -6.65 -2.28 4.89
CA ALA A 19 -7.86 -1.88 4.17
C ALA A 19 -7.61 -1.52 2.69
N ALA A 20 -6.39 -1.08 2.34
CA ALA A 20 -6.02 -0.75 0.96
C ALA A 20 -5.49 -1.95 0.16
N VAL A 21 -5.12 -3.03 0.83
CA VAL A 21 -4.56 -4.22 0.19
C VAL A 21 -5.68 -5.23 -0.05
N GLN A 22 -5.84 -5.60 -1.31
CA GLN A 22 -6.79 -6.60 -1.77
C GLN A 22 -6.02 -7.86 -2.23
N GLN A 23 -6.71 -8.99 -2.28
CA GLN A 23 -6.16 -10.24 -2.76
C GLN A 23 -7.12 -10.90 -3.75
N ASN A 24 -6.60 -11.38 -4.87
CA ASN A 24 -7.32 -12.20 -5.84
C ASN A 24 -6.52 -13.49 -6.14
N GLY A 25 -6.94 -14.24 -7.17
CA GLY A 25 -6.25 -15.46 -7.58
C GLY A 25 -4.81 -15.25 -8.08
N ASP A 26 -4.47 -14.05 -8.55
CA ASP A 26 -3.15 -13.70 -9.07
C ASP A 26 -2.20 -13.16 -7.99
N GLY A 27 -2.72 -12.77 -6.82
CA GLY A 27 -1.93 -12.30 -5.68
C GLY A 27 -2.52 -11.07 -4.98
N PHE A 28 -1.65 -10.30 -4.34
CA PHE A 28 -2.04 -9.04 -3.69
C PHE A 28 -2.03 -7.89 -4.70
N TYR A 29 -2.98 -6.98 -4.57
CA TYR A 29 -3.06 -5.76 -5.36
C TYR A 29 -3.67 -4.63 -4.54
N ALA A 30 -3.47 -3.39 -4.98
CA ALA A 30 -4.17 -2.24 -4.43
C ALA A 30 -4.64 -1.33 -5.56
N TRP A 31 -5.64 -0.53 -5.25
CA TRP A 31 -6.02 0.59 -6.10
C TRP A 31 -5.24 1.82 -5.67
N VAL A 32 -4.48 2.42 -6.59
CA VAL A 32 -3.75 3.66 -6.37
C VAL A 32 -4.37 4.78 -7.21
N VAL A 33 -4.28 6.00 -6.70
CA VAL A 33 -4.72 7.19 -7.43
C VAL A 33 -3.53 7.75 -8.20
N ASN A 34 -3.63 7.77 -9.52
CA ASN A 34 -2.59 8.32 -10.39
C ASN A 34 -2.60 9.86 -10.39
N ALA A 35 -1.65 10.46 -11.10
CA ALA A 35 -1.54 11.93 -11.20
C ALA A 35 -2.78 12.61 -11.81
N ASP A 36 -3.57 11.88 -12.61
CA ASP A 36 -4.82 12.35 -13.20
C ASP A 36 -6.03 12.21 -12.27
N GLY A 37 -5.83 11.76 -11.02
CA GLY A 37 -6.90 11.55 -10.05
C GLY A 37 -7.76 10.31 -10.31
N LYS A 38 -7.26 9.36 -11.11
CA LYS A 38 -7.97 8.13 -11.47
C LYS A 38 -7.44 6.92 -10.70
N ALA A 39 -8.34 5.98 -10.42
CA ALA A 39 -7.98 4.70 -9.84
C ALA A 39 -7.29 3.79 -10.87
N GLU A 40 -6.10 3.30 -10.50
CA GLU A 40 -5.30 2.32 -11.22
C GLU A 40 -5.10 1.09 -10.34
N MET A 41 -5.37 -0.10 -10.88
CA MET A 41 -5.11 -1.35 -10.16
C MET A 41 -3.64 -1.69 -10.31
N ARG A 42 -2.93 -1.85 -9.19
CA ARG A 42 -1.54 -2.28 -9.20
C ARG A 42 -1.31 -3.57 -8.43
N PRO A 43 -0.66 -4.57 -9.03
CA PRO A 43 -0.19 -5.73 -8.29
C PRO A 43 0.86 -5.29 -7.26
N LEU A 44 0.81 -5.88 -6.08
CA LEU A 44 1.70 -5.60 -4.96
C LEU A 44 2.53 -6.83 -4.62
N ALA A 45 3.83 -6.64 -4.46
CA ALA A 45 4.66 -7.61 -3.76
C ALA A 45 4.66 -7.25 -2.27
N VAL A 46 4.04 -8.11 -1.47
CA VAL A 46 3.99 -7.96 -0.02
C VAL A 46 5.21 -8.64 0.61
N ALA A 47 5.99 -7.89 1.39
CA ALA A 47 7.12 -8.41 2.17
C ALA A 47 6.68 -9.01 3.51
N GLY A 48 5.51 -8.60 4.01
CA GLY A 48 4.90 -9.14 5.23
C GLY A 48 3.83 -8.21 5.78
N GLN A 49 3.22 -8.62 6.90
CA GLN A 49 2.20 -7.82 7.59
C GLN A 49 2.62 -7.61 9.05
N ILE A 50 2.44 -6.39 9.56
CA ILE A 50 2.57 -6.06 10.99
C ILE A 50 1.26 -5.41 11.44
N GLY A 51 0.50 -6.11 12.28
CA GLY A 51 -0.79 -5.61 12.75
C GLY A 51 -1.74 -5.29 11.60
N GLN A 52 -2.14 -4.03 11.46
CA GLN A 52 -3.03 -3.53 10.41
C GLN A 52 -2.30 -2.90 9.22
N GLN A 53 -1.00 -3.15 9.07
CA GLN A 53 -0.17 -2.59 8.00
C GLN A 53 0.55 -3.71 7.25
N PHE A 54 0.54 -3.62 5.93
CA PHE A 54 1.31 -4.46 5.03
C PHE A 54 2.59 -3.75 4.64
N ARG A 55 3.74 -4.42 4.79
CA ARG A 55 5.02 -4.00 4.22
C ARG A 55 5.03 -4.38 2.75
N ILE A 56 5.24 -3.38 1.89
CA ILE A 56 5.26 -3.53 0.44
C ILE A 56 6.71 -3.55 -0.04
N ALA A 57 7.10 -4.64 -0.70
CA ALA A 57 8.38 -4.76 -1.38
C ALA A 57 8.37 -4.04 -2.74
N SER A 58 7.27 -4.12 -3.48
CA SER A 58 7.12 -3.44 -4.78
C SER A 58 5.65 -3.27 -5.19
N GLY A 59 5.40 -2.42 -6.20
CA GLY A 59 4.08 -2.15 -6.77
C GLY A 59 3.48 -0.80 -6.38
N VAL A 60 4.05 -0.14 -5.37
CA VAL A 60 3.72 1.24 -4.98
C VAL A 60 5.01 2.01 -4.70
N THR A 61 4.97 3.32 -4.89
CA THR A 61 6.07 4.24 -4.63
C THR A 61 5.68 5.26 -3.55
N SER A 62 6.70 5.86 -2.93
CA SER A 62 6.46 6.90 -1.92
C SER A 62 5.74 8.10 -2.55
N GLY A 63 4.68 8.56 -1.88
CA GLY A 63 3.84 9.67 -2.35
C GLY A 63 2.62 9.27 -3.17
N GLU A 64 2.53 8.00 -3.62
CA GLU A 64 1.29 7.48 -4.19
C GLU A 64 0.22 7.29 -3.11
N ARG A 65 -1.05 7.48 -3.48
CA ARG A 65 -2.19 7.34 -2.57
C ARG A 65 -2.94 6.06 -2.89
N ALA A 66 -3.01 5.15 -1.93
CA ALA A 66 -3.81 3.94 -2.06
C ALA A 66 -5.23 4.15 -1.51
N ILE A 67 -6.21 3.54 -2.16
CA ILE A 67 -7.62 3.61 -1.77
C ILE A 67 -7.87 2.61 -0.64
N THR A 68 -8.24 3.10 0.54
CA THR A 68 -8.53 2.28 1.74
C THR A 68 -10.01 1.95 1.93
N ASP A 69 -10.90 2.82 1.44
CA ASP A 69 -12.34 2.66 1.56
C ASP A 69 -12.99 2.73 0.16
N GLY A 70 -14.02 1.93 -0.07
CA GLY A 70 -14.67 1.85 -1.38
C GLY A 70 -13.89 1.07 -2.45
N ALA A 71 -12.73 0.50 -2.14
CA ALA A 71 -11.91 -0.30 -3.07
C ALA A 71 -12.70 -1.44 -3.74
N GLN A 72 -13.70 -2.01 -3.05
CA GLN A 72 -14.58 -3.06 -3.58
C GLN A 72 -15.53 -2.58 -4.70
N ARG A 73 -15.78 -1.26 -4.76
CA ARG A 73 -16.69 -0.61 -5.72
C ARG A 73 -15.95 0.14 -6.82
N VAL A 74 -14.62 0.24 -6.71
CA VAL A 74 -13.77 0.93 -7.67
C VAL A 74 -13.66 0.10 -8.95
N GLN A 75 -13.91 0.77 -10.08
CA GLN A 75 -13.64 0.25 -11.41
C GLN A 75 -12.37 0.90 -11.97
N PRO A 76 -11.63 0.24 -12.89
CA PRO A 76 -10.49 0.86 -13.56
C PRO A 76 -10.88 2.21 -14.18
N GLY A 77 -10.13 3.27 -13.87
CA GLY A 77 -10.37 4.61 -14.41
C GLY A 77 -11.47 5.42 -13.72
N ALA A 78 -12.06 4.91 -12.63
CA ALA A 78 -13.00 5.68 -11.82
C ALA A 78 -12.32 6.93 -11.23
N ALA A 79 -13.03 8.07 -11.26
CA ALA A 79 -12.61 9.27 -10.56
C ALA A 79 -12.76 9.07 -9.06
N VAL A 80 -11.67 9.27 -8.31
CA VAL A 80 -11.66 9.05 -6.86
C VAL A 80 -11.76 10.39 -6.16
N GLN A 81 -12.78 10.54 -5.33
CA GLN A 81 -12.89 11.70 -4.45
C GLN A 81 -12.28 11.34 -3.09
N ILE A 82 -11.25 12.07 -2.69
CA ILE A 82 -10.59 11.88 -1.41
C ILE A 82 -11.50 12.47 -0.34
N LEU A 83 -11.99 11.63 0.58
CA LEU A 83 -12.70 12.10 1.76
C LEU A 83 -11.65 12.52 2.80
N ASN A 84 -11.64 13.79 3.16
CA ASN A 84 -10.79 14.34 4.24
C ASN A 84 -11.52 14.31 5.58
#